data_AF-A0A957YNC7-F1
#
_entry.id   AF-A0A957YNC7-F1
#
_cell.length_a   1.000
_cell.length_b   1.000
_cell.length_c   1.000
_cell.angle_alpha   90.00
_cell.angle_beta   90.00
_cell.angle_gamma   90.00
#
_symmetry.space_group_name_H-M   'P 1'
#
loop_
_entity.id
_entity.type
_entity.pdbx_description
1 polymer ?
#
loop_
_entity_poly.entity_id
_entity_poly.type
_entity_poly.pdbx_seq_one_letter_code
_entity_poly.pdbx_strand_id
1 'polypeptide(L)'
;DPNNDSDGDGIGNADETNVLGTDPLDTDSDSLNTTPDDESSNGTSDADEDLDDDGFSNLEELNVGTDPLDSGSVPGVQISVRVLLQGALLDPADSSTPLSVMRDDLRSHEVDAAFDGSFLPVTSPYGGGEVVATPAVRFADYGNDSVVDWVVVELRDAAAPATVLATQAALVQRDGDVIGVAGNAVLSFTGVAPGSYYVAVDHRNHLAAMTAAPVELSAAPLVDFTDIAVDFYHSSSNYDGAEQATVNGAYALWAGDASGNELVVFSGSGNDVDSVFNDIDQAPGNLLKLPSFILDGYAATDLDLSGGVIFNGQGNDVNVVFNMVNSHPANGLGVQAFVITSQVP
;
A
#
# COMPACT_ATOMS: atom_id res chain seq x y z
N ASP A 1 -19.28 -40.87 4.94
CA ASP A 1 -18.80 -39.62 4.34
C ASP A 1 -17.50 -39.23 5.06
N PRO A 2 -16.37 -38.96 4.36
CA PRO A 2 -15.10 -38.62 5.01
C PRO A 2 -15.11 -37.33 5.83
N ASN A 3 -16.10 -36.45 5.64
CA ASN A 3 -16.24 -35.18 6.38
C ASN A 3 -17.27 -35.24 7.52
N ASN A 4 -18.09 -36.30 7.55
CA ASN A 4 -19.22 -36.43 8.48
C ASN A 4 -20.19 -35.25 8.36
N ASP A 5 -20.56 -34.95 7.11
CA ASP A 5 -21.55 -34.00 6.63
C ASP A 5 -22.72 -34.84 6.08
N SER A 6 -23.89 -34.75 6.71
CA SER A 6 -24.99 -35.70 6.53
C SER A 6 -26.02 -35.24 5.49
N ASP A 7 -26.22 -33.94 5.35
CA ASP A 7 -27.17 -33.28 4.47
C ASP A 7 -26.49 -32.67 3.23
N GLY A 8 -25.18 -32.45 3.28
CA GLY A 8 -24.31 -32.20 2.13
C GLY A 8 -24.15 -30.73 1.77
N ASP A 9 -24.35 -29.81 2.71
CA ASP A 9 -24.25 -28.36 2.49
C ASP A 9 -22.81 -27.83 2.60
N GLY A 10 -21.88 -28.64 3.14
CA GLY A 10 -20.48 -28.31 3.32
C GLY A 10 -20.04 -28.10 4.76
N ILE A 11 -20.97 -28.02 5.72
CA ILE A 11 -20.67 -28.00 7.15
C ILE A 11 -20.63 -29.44 7.69
N GLY A 12 -19.71 -29.74 8.62
CA GLY A 12 -19.71 -31.02 9.30
C GLY A 12 -20.75 -31.08 10.42
N ASN A 13 -21.39 -32.23 10.62
CA ASN A 13 -22.40 -32.46 11.67
C ASN A 13 -21.99 -31.97 13.08
N ALA A 14 -20.68 -31.97 13.37
CA ALA A 14 -20.17 -31.50 14.65
C ALA A 14 -20.21 -29.98 14.79
N ASP A 15 -19.93 -29.24 13.72
CA ASP A 15 -19.94 -27.78 13.71
C ASP A 15 -21.39 -27.29 13.69
N GLU A 16 -22.26 -27.92 12.92
CA GLU A 16 -23.72 -27.67 12.95
C GLU A 16 -24.30 -27.84 14.36
N THR A 17 -24.04 -28.98 15.03
CA THR A 17 -24.63 -29.21 16.35
C THR A 17 -23.97 -28.42 17.48
N ASN A 18 -22.64 -28.23 17.44
CA ASN A 18 -21.89 -27.68 18.58
C ASN A 18 -21.50 -26.21 18.44
N VAL A 19 -21.45 -25.67 17.22
CA VAL A 19 -21.11 -24.27 16.94
C VAL A 19 -22.38 -23.53 16.55
N LEU A 20 -22.98 -23.86 15.41
CA LEU A 20 -24.12 -23.12 14.86
C LEU A 20 -25.41 -23.37 15.64
N GLY A 21 -25.63 -24.60 16.11
CA GLY A 21 -26.90 -25.00 16.72
C GLY A 21 -27.98 -25.37 15.69
N THR A 22 -27.59 -25.74 14.47
CA THR A 22 -28.43 -26.19 13.36
C THR A 22 -28.64 -27.72 13.34
N ASP A 23 -29.56 -28.23 12.50
CA ASP A 23 -29.86 -29.67 12.36
C ASP A 23 -29.01 -30.33 11.26
N PRO A 24 -28.09 -31.26 11.59
CA PRO A 24 -27.23 -31.94 10.62
C PRO A 24 -27.90 -32.77 9.52
N LEU A 25 -29.22 -32.76 9.44
CA LEU A 25 -29.99 -33.54 8.47
C LEU A 25 -30.80 -32.65 7.54
N ASP A 26 -30.74 -31.33 7.72
CA ASP A 26 -31.56 -30.36 7.01
C ASP A 26 -30.71 -29.17 6.60
N THR A 27 -30.53 -28.99 5.29
CA THR A 27 -29.60 -28.01 4.71
C THR A 27 -29.98 -26.55 4.96
N ASP A 28 -31.16 -26.29 5.50
CA ASP A 28 -31.77 -24.96 5.70
C ASP A 28 -32.62 -25.06 6.97
N SER A 29 -31.96 -24.94 8.13
CA SER A 29 -32.51 -25.22 9.47
C SER A 29 -32.31 -24.05 10.43
N ASP A 30 -33.19 -23.92 11.41
CA ASP A 30 -33.10 -22.80 12.35
C ASP A 30 -31.92 -23.01 13.32
N SER A 31 -31.06 -22.00 13.46
CA SER A 31 -30.06 -21.99 14.53
C SER A 31 -30.71 -21.81 15.90
N LEU A 32 -30.37 -22.69 16.84
CA LEU A 32 -30.77 -22.57 18.24
C LEU A 32 -29.93 -21.54 19.02
N ASN A 33 -28.88 -20.99 18.40
CA ASN A 33 -27.92 -20.11 19.05
C ASN A 33 -28.07 -18.64 18.64
N THR A 34 -28.85 -18.34 17.60
CA THR A 34 -29.11 -16.97 17.12
C THR A 34 -30.56 -16.56 17.37
N THR A 35 -30.87 -15.29 17.14
CA THR A 35 -32.24 -14.79 17.10
C THR A 35 -32.37 -13.72 16.02
N PRO A 36 -33.43 -13.71 15.20
CA PRO A 36 -34.61 -14.57 15.31
C PRO A 36 -34.41 -15.98 14.71
N ASP A 37 -34.99 -16.99 15.37
CA ASP A 37 -34.99 -18.42 15.02
C ASP A 37 -35.74 -18.76 13.69
N ASP A 38 -35.82 -17.88 12.69
CA ASP A 38 -36.55 -18.11 11.41
C ASP A 38 -35.63 -17.85 10.21
N GLU A 39 -34.57 -18.64 10.17
CA GLU A 39 -33.53 -18.69 9.14
C GLU A 39 -33.90 -19.76 8.09
N SER A 40 -34.48 -20.89 8.53
CA SER A 40 -34.84 -22.09 7.74
C SER A 40 -35.84 -21.93 6.58
N SER A 41 -36.32 -20.71 6.34
CA SER A 41 -37.40 -20.43 5.39
C SER A 41 -37.05 -19.36 4.35
N ASN A 42 -35.79 -18.94 4.33
CA ASN A 42 -35.25 -17.97 3.40
C ASN A 42 -34.69 -18.65 2.11
N GLY A 43 -34.42 -19.96 2.13
CA GLY A 43 -33.89 -20.74 1.02
C GLY A 43 -32.38 -20.64 0.82
N THR A 44 -31.65 -20.14 1.81
CA THR A 44 -30.20 -20.09 1.95
C THR A 44 -29.81 -21.26 2.85
N SER A 45 -28.78 -22.02 2.49
CA SER A 45 -28.38 -23.14 3.34
C SER A 45 -27.62 -22.67 4.56
N ASP A 46 -27.61 -23.45 5.64
CA ASP A 46 -26.87 -23.15 6.88
C ASP A 46 -25.40 -22.79 6.60
N ALA A 47 -24.75 -23.47 5.62
CA ALA A 47 -23.45 -23.10 5.07
C ALA A 47 -23.31 -21.65 4.55
N ASP A 48 -24.32 -21.18 3.81
CA ASP A 48 -24.32 -19.91 3.08
C ASP A 48 -24.94 -18.75 3.89
N GLU A 49 -25.49 -19.04 5.07
CA GLU A 49 -26.04 -18.03 5.98
C GLU A 49 -24.95 -17.22 6.69
N ASP A 50 -25.30 -15.99 7.06
CA ASP A 50 -24.49 -15.03 7.81
C ASP A 50 -25.23 -14.77 9.13
N LEU A 51 -24.97 -15.59 10.15
CA LEU A 51 -25.78 -15.64 11.39
C LEU A 51 -25.55 -14.45 12.31
N ASP A 52 -24.42 -13.76 12.18
CA ASP A 52 -24.07 -12.62 13.02
C ASP A 52 -24.06 -11.27 12.28
N ASP A 53 -24.50 -11.27 11.01
CA ASP A 53 -24.66 -10.12 10.11
C ASP A 53 -23.35 -9.35 9.88
N ASP A 54 -22.20 -10.04 9.83
CA ASP A 54 -20.89 -9.42 9.62
C ASP A 54 -20.42 -9.39 8.15
N GLY A 55 -21.16 -10.09 7.27
CA GLY A 55 -20.94 -10.16 5.84
C GLY A 55 -20.19 -11.40 5.36
N PHE A 56 -19.84 -12.34 6.25
CA PHE A 56 -19.26 -13.64 5.91
C PHE A 56 -20.26 -14.76 6.15
N SER A 57 -20.21 -15.79 5.29
CA SER A 57 -21.01 -16.98 5.53
C SER A 57 -20.41 -17.87 6.61
N ASN A 58 -21.25 -18.64 7.28
CA ASN A 58 -20.87 -19.61 8.29
C ASN A 58 -19.77 -20.56 7.78
N LEU A 59 -19.90 -21.03 6.54
CA LEU A 59 -18.91 -21.92 5.93
C LEU A 59 -17.57 -21.20 5.67
N GLU A 60 -17.58 -19.94 5.23
CA GLU A 60 -16.35 -19.17 5.02
C GLU A 60 -15.56 -19.03 6.33
N GLU A 61 -16.25 -18.73 7.41
CA GLU A 61 -15.68 -18.56 8.74
C GLU A 61 -15.17 -19.85 9.35
N LEU A 62 -15.97 -20.93 9.30
CA LEU A 62 -15.55 -22.25 9.80
C LEU A 62 -14.32 -22.76 9.04
N ASN A 63 -14.21 -22.47 7.74
CA ASN A 63 -13.04 -22.85 6.94
C ASN A 63 -11.75 -22.15 7.38
N VAL A 64 -11.85 -20.94 7.95
CA VAL A 64 -10.69 -20.18 8.45
C VAL A 64 -10.54 -20.24 9.97
N GLY A 65 -11.49 -20.87 10.66
CA GLY A 65 -11.52 -21.03 12.10
C GLY A 65 -11.90 -19.76 12.86
N THR A 66 -12.68 -18.87 12.24
CA THR A 66 -13.37 -17.77 12.94
C THR A 66 -14.71 -18.24 13.51
N ASP A 67 -15.45 -17.36 14.17
CA ASP A 67 -16.61 -17.75 15.01
C ASP A 67 -17.88 -17.18 14.38
N PRO A 68 -18.71 -18.01 13.71
CA PRO A 68 -19.87 -17.53 12.95
C PRO A 68 -21.01 -16.90 13.74
N LEU A 69 -20.84 -16.82 15.06
CA LEU A 69 -21.81 -16.26 15.99
C LEU A 69 -21.26 -15.00 16.70
N ASP A 70 -20.07 -14.53 16.33
CA ASP A 70 -19.42 -13.34 16.87
C ASP A 70 -18.93 -12.43 15.76
N SER A 71 -19.74 -11.41 15.43
CA SER A 71 -19.41 -10.36 14.43
C SER A 71 -18.08 -9.61 14.62
N GLY A 72 -17.39 -9.82 15.75
CA GLY A 72 -16.02 -9.34 15.98
C GLY A 72 -14.92 -10.30 15.50
N SER A 73 -15.28 -11.51 15.10
CA SER A 73 -14.42 -12.63 14.73
C SER A 73 -14.46 -12.84 13.21
N VAL A 74 -13.87 -11.93 12.45
CA VAL A 74 -13.92 -11.97 10.98
C VAL A 74 -12.73 -12.71 10.36
N PRO A 75 -12.91 -13.36 9.19
CA PRO A 75 -11.82 -13.86 8.35
C PRO A 75 -10.78 -12.78 8.05
N GLY A 76 -9.54 -13.20 7.82
CA GLY A 76 -8.48 -12.28 7.43
C GLY A 76 -7.36 -12.94 6.67
N VAL A 77 -6.73 -12.15 5.80
CA VAL A 77 -5.54 -12.55 5.03
C VAL A 77 -4.31 -11.84 5.51
N GLN A 78 -3.16 -12.48 5.29
CA GLN A 78 -1.86 -11.97 5.66
C GLN A 78 -0.96 -11.87 4.44
N ILE A 79 -0.01 -10.93 4.49
CA ILE A 79 0.94 -10.69 3.40
C ILE A 79 2.21 -10.02 3.95
N SER A 80 3.38 -10.40 3.42
CA SER A 80 4.61 -9.63 3.56
C SER A 80 4.88 -8.88 2.27
N VAL A 81 5.30 -7.63 2.37
CA VAL A 81 5.56 -6.78 1.21
C VAL A 81 6.97 -6.20 1.31
N ARG A 82 7.66 -6.13 0.17
CA ARG A 82 8.90 -5.37 0.02
C ARG A 82 8.77 -4.39 -1.13
N VAL A 83 9.21 -3.15 -0.93
CA VAL A 83 9.19 -2.09 -1.95
C VAL A 83 10.34 -1.11 -1.72
N LEU A 84 10.90 -0.57 -2.79
CA LEU A 84 11.85 0.54 -2.72
C LEU A 84 11.21 1.80 -3.31
N LEU A 85 11.54 2.94 -2.73
CA LEU A 85 11.13 4.26 -3.19
C LEU A 85 12.32 4.93 -3.88
N GLN A 86 12.21 5.20 -5.18
CA GLN A 86 13.32 5.76 -5.94
C GLN A 86 13.81 7.10 -5.37
N GLY A 87 12.90 7.95 -4.88
CA GLY A 87 13.24 9.24 -4.26
C GLY A 87 14.26 9.09 -3.13
N ALA A 88 13.99 8.18 -2.19
CA ALA A 88 14.89 7.87 -1.08
C ALA A 88 16.19 7.17 -1.52
N LEU A 89 16.30 6.70 -2.76
CA LEU A 89 17.54 6.17 -3.34
C LEU A 89 18.34 7.21 -4.12
N LEU A 90 17.87 8.45 -4.24
CA LEU A 90 18.66 9.54 -4.82
C LEU A 90 19.68 10.06 -3.80
N ASP A 91 20.75 10.72 -4.22
CA ASP A 91 21.57 11.55 -3.34
C ASP A 91 21.01 12.99 -3.40
N PRO A 92 20.71 13.65 -2.26
CA PRO A 92 20.06 14.96 -2.30
C PRO A 92 21.00 16.04 -2.85
N ALA A 93 22.31 15.83 -2.79
CA ALA A 93 23.29 16.73 -3.40
C ALA A 93 23.50 16.46 -4.90
N ASP A 94 23.19 15.24 -5.36
CA ASP A 94 23.34 14.78 -6.74
C ASP A 94 22.41 13.61 -7.10
N SER A 95 21.21 13.92 -7.60
CA SER A 95 20.21 12.92 -8.01
C SER A 95 20.62 12.04 -9.21
N SER A 96 21.83 12.22 -9.77
CA SER A 96 22.34 11.38 -10.85
C SER A 96 23.08 10.12 -10.39
N THR A 97 23.42 10.01 -9.10
CA THR A 97 24.14 8.85 -8.54
C THR A 97 23.27 8.13 -7.49
N PRO A 98 22.67 6.98 -7.81
CA PRO A 98 21.78 6.30 -6.88
C PRO A 98 22.53 5.64 -5.71
N LEU A 99 21.93 5.72 -4.52
CA LEU A 99 22.38 5.09 -3.29
C LEU A 99 22.00 3.60 -3.24
N SER A 100 22.74 2.82 -2.46
CA SER A 100 22.53 1.37 -2.31
C SER A 100 21.47 0.99 -1.28
N VAL A 101 21.05 1.94 -0.44
CA VAL A 101 20.06 1.77 0.64
C VAL A 101 19.25 3.06 0.71
N MET A 102 17.95 2.97 0.98
CA MET A 102 17.11 4.16 1.07
C MET A 102 17.59 5.06 2.21
N ARG A 103 17.57 6.37 1.98
CA ARG A 103 17.71 7.38 3.02
C ARG A 103 16.45 7.40 3.87
N ASP A 104 16.60 7.81 5.12
CA ASP A 104 15.53 7.96 6.10
C ASP A 104 15.47 9.41 6.60
N ASP A 105 15.73 10.38 5.72
CA ASP A 105 15.90 11.79 6.11
C ASP A 105 14.65 12.32 6.83
N LEU A 106 13.45 11.96 6.37
CA LEU A 106 12.19 12.31 7.04
C LEU A 106 12.12 11.84 8.49
N ARG A 107 12.73 10.68 8.81
CA ARG A 107 12.84 10.15 10.16
C ARG A 107 13.95 10.85 10.95
N SER A 108 15.11 11.03 10.31
CA SER A 108 16.33 11.52 10.96
C SER A 108 16.50 13.03 10.96
N HIS A 109 15.56 13.79 10.39
CA HIS A 109 15.73 15.22 10.19
C HIS A 109 15.93 15.94 11.55
N GLU A 110 17.14 16.48 11.75
CA GLU A 110 17.50 17.21 12.96
C GLU A 110 17.17 18.70 12.80
N VAL A 111 15.99 19.15 13.22
CA VAL A 111 15.75 20.60 13.40
C VAL A 111 16.18 21.04 14.80
N ASP A 112 17.44 21.47 14.92
CA ASP A 112 17.94 22.48 15.88
C ASP A 112 17.27 22.47 17.28
N ALA A 113 17.48 21.46 18.14
CA ALA A 113 17.18 21.43 19.59
C ALA A 113 15.81 21.95 20.11
N ALA A 114 14.89 22.32 19.22
CA ALA A 114 13.65 23.06 19.44
C ALA A 114 12.48 22.38 18.73
N PHE A 115 12.76 21.42 17.84
CA PHE A 115 11.84 20.41 17.36
C PHE A 115 12.37 19.03 17.78
N ASP A 116 11.74 18.43 18.78
CA ASP A 116 11.94 17.03 19.14
C ASP A 116 11.02 16.21 18.24
N GLY A 117 11.45 15.85 17.03
CA GLY A 117 10.62 15.00 16.20
C GLY A 117 11.05 14.79 14.75
N SER A 118 10.79 13.57 14.30
CA SER A 118 10.71 13.13 12.90
C SER A 118 9.64 13.95 12.14
N PHE A 119 9.84 14.17 10.84
CA PHE A 119 8.80 14.70 9.94
C PHE A 119 7.74 13.65 9.58
N LEU A 120 7.97 12.36 9.87
CA LEU A 120 6.97 11.34 9.64
C LEU A 120 5.72 11.59 10.49
N PRO A 121 4.53 11.61 9.86
CA PRO A 121 3.30 11.79 10.60
C PRO A 121 3.03 10.56 11.49
N VAL A 122 2.46 10.81 12.66
CA VAL A 122 2.05 9.74 13.60
C VAL A 122 0.77 9.03 13.17
N THR A 123 -0.03 9.68 12.34
CA THR A 123 -1.25 9.14 11.74
C THR A 123 -1.02 8.99 10.25
N SER A 124 -1.50 7.90 9.67
CA SER A 124 -1.40 7.66 8.23
C SER A 124 -1.87 8.87 7.41
N PRO A 125 -1.10 9.30 6.40
CA PRO A 125 -1.52 10.36 5.48
C PRO A 125 -2.56 9.88 4.45
N TYR A 126 -2.79 8.56 4.34
CA TYR A 126 -3.70 7.94 3.36
C TYR A 126 -5.12 7.72 3.90
N GLY A 127 -5.42 8.14 5.13
CA GLY A 127 -6.68 7.82 5.80
C GLY A 127 -6.58 6.50 6.57
N GLY A 128 -7.65 5.70 6.62
CA GLY A 128 -7.70 4.38 7.27
C GLY A 128 -7.69 4.37 8.81
N GLY A 129 -7.11 5.41 9.42
CA GLY A 129 -7.08 5.57 10.88
C GLY A 129 -5.90 4.87 11.55
N GLU A 130 -4.94 4.36 10.79
CA GLU A 130 -3.72 3.78 11.33
C GLU A 130 -2.89 4.85 12.06
N VAL A 131 -2.49 4.54 13.29
CA VAL A 131 -1.71 5.44 14.14
C VAL A 131 -0.52 4.69 14.72
N VAL A 132 0.65 5.29 14.58
CA VAL A 132 1.87 4.88 15.27
C VAL A 132 1.75 5.28 16.74
N ALA A 133 1.27 4.35 17.58
CA ALA A 133 0.99 4.62 18.99
C ALA A 133 2.24 4.94 19.84
N THR A 134 3.43 4.51 19.39
CA THR A 134 4.70 4.72 20.10
C THR A 134 5.76 5.34 19.17
N PRO A 135 5.58 6.58 18.71
CA PRO A 135 6.41 7.17 17.66
C PRO A 135 7.89 7.29 18.07
N ALA A 136 8.18 7.59 19.34
CA ALA A 136 9.56 7.63 19.86
C ALA A 136 10.29 6.28 19.77
N VAL A 137 9.56 5.16 19.76
CA VAL A 137 10.15 3.82 19.55
C VAL A 137 10.14 3.50 18.06
N ARG A 138 9.01 3.69 17.38
CA ARG A 138 8.84 3.27 15.97
C ARG A 138 9.69 4.07 14.99
N PHE A 139 9.97 5.34 15.28
CA PHE A 139 10.81 6.20 14.46
C PHE A 139 12.24 6.37 15.03
N ALA A 140 12.65 5.49 15.96
CA ALA A 140 14.04 5.40 16.38
C ALA A 140 14.94 4.91 15.24
N ASP A 141 16.24 5.13 15.38
CA ASP A 141 17.22 4.60 14.44
C ASP A 141 17.48 3.11 14.70
N TYR A 142 17.20 2.29 13.69
CA TYR A 142 17.42 0.85 13.65
C TYR A 142 18.37 0.43 12.51
N GLY A 143 19.17 1.36 11.98
CA GLY A 143 20.02 1.09 10.81
C GLY A 143 19.16 0.79 9.58
N ASN A 144 19.33 -0.38 8.97
CA ASN A 144 18.56 -0.78 7.78
C ASN A 144 17.05 -0.91 8.04
N ASP A 145 16.66 -1.15 9.29
CA ASP A 145 15.25 -1.30 9.67
C ASP A 145 14.61 0.05 10.07
N SER A 146 15.32 1.17 9.88
CA SER A 146 14.78 2.51 10.13
C SER A 146 13.65 2.81 9.15
N VAL A 147 12.58 3.44 9.64
CA VAL A 147 11.45 3.85 8.79
C VAL A 147 11.88 4.97 7.84
N VAL A 148 11.52 4.83 6.56
CA VAL A 148 11.73 5.82 5.50
C VAL A 148 10.49 6.69 5.33
N ASP A 149 9.32 6.06 5.10
CA ASP A 149 8.05 6.75 4.89
C ASP A 149 6.84 5.82 5.07
N TRP A 150 5.64 6.35 4.90
CA TRP A 150 4.38 5.63 4.78
C TRP A 150 4.11 5.21 3.33
N VAL A 151 3.60 3.99 3.15
CA VAL A 151 3.00 3.47 1.92
C VAL A 151 1.59 3.00 2.21
N VAL A 152 0.78 2.80 1.17
CA VAL A 152 -0.48 2.06 1.28
C VAL A 152 -0.38 0.79 0.45
N VAL A 153 -0.81 -0.33 1.03
CA VAL A 153 -0.93 -1.62 0.36
C VAL A 153 -2.39 -1.86 0.08
N GLU A 154 -2.72 -2.20 -1.16
CA GLU A 154 -4.08 -2.46 -1.62
C GLU A 154 -4.24 -3.91 -2.04
N LEU A 155 -5.37 -4.50 -1.64
CA LEU A 155 -5.86 -5.76 -2.19
C LEU A 155 -6.97 -5.45 -3.18
N ARG A 156 -6.79 -5.89 -4.43
CA ARG A 156 -7.68 -5.63 -5.55
C ARG A 156 -8.30 -6.92 -6.06
N ASP A 157 -9.53 -6.80 -6.58
CA ASP A 157 -10.31 -7.93 -7.05
C ASP A 157 -9.61 -8.68 -8.21
N ALA A 158 -9.55 -10.01 -8.13
CA ALA A 158 -8.85 -10.84 -9.11
C ALA A 158 -9.50 -10.84 -10.52
N ALA A 159 -10.80 -10.56 -10.61
CA ALA A 159 -11.55 -10.47 -11.86
C ALA A 159 -11.69 -9.02 -12.37
N ALA A 160 -11.64 -8.03 -11.47
CA ALA A 160 -11.77 -6.61 -11.75
C ALA A 160 -10.61 -5.81 -11.09
N PRO A 161 -9.41 -5.77 -11.70
CA PRO A 161 -8.21 -5.20 -11.06
C PRO A 161 -8.28 -3.71 -10.70
N ALA A 162 -9.23 -2.95 -11.23
CA ALA A 162 -9.49 -1.55 -10.85
C ALA A 162 -10.31 -1.42 -9.55
N THR A 163 -10.89 -2.52 -9.05
CA THR A 163 -11.70 -2.54 -7.83
C THR A 163 -10.81 -2.88 -6.64
N VAL A 164 -10.59 -1.88 -5.77
CA VAL A 164 -9.92 -2.05 -4.49
C VAL A 164 -10.91 -2.62 -3.48
N LEU A 165 -10.56 -3.76 -2.88
CA LEU A 165 -11.38 -4.48 -1.89
C LEU A 165 -10.93 -4.16 -0.46
N ALA A 166 -9.63 -3.96 -0.25
CA ALA A 166 -9.10 -3.56 1.05
C ALA A 166 -7.83 -2.71 0.89
N THR A 167 -7.60 -1.83 1.85
CA THR A 167 -6.42 -0.97 1.92
C THR A 167 -5.86 -0.98 3.33
N GLN A 168 -4.54 -0.97 3.45
CA GLN A 168 -3.87 -0.81 4.75
C GLN A 168 -2.66 0.11 4.60
N ALA A 169 -2.63 1.18 5.41
CA ALA A 169 -1.44 2.02 5.50
C ALA A 169 -0.36 1.33 6.33
N ALA A 170 0.87 1.38 5.83
CA ALA A 170 2.04 0.71 6.41
C ALA A 170 3.27 1.61 6.31
N LEU A 171 4.37 1.18 6.93
CA LEU A 171 5.64 1.89 6.94
C LEU A 171 6.66 1.10 6.13
N VAL A 172 7.40 1.76 5.24
CA VAL A 172 8.52 1.15 4.52
C VAL A 172 9.83 1.47 5.24
N GLN A 173 10.70 0.46 5.39
CA GLN A 173 12.02 0.55 6.04
C GLN A 173 13.14 0.72 5.02
N ARG A 174 14.36 1.10 5.43
CA ARG A 174 15.45 1.46 4.50
C ARG A 174 15.90 0.33 3.57
N ASP A 175 15.74 -0.91 3.99
CA ASP A 175 16.01 -2.10 3.18
C ASP A 175 14.83 -2.55 2.30
N GLY A 176 13.70 -1.85 2.41
CA GLY A 176 12.51 -2.03 1.61
C GLY A 176 11.42 -2.86 2.26
N ASP A 177 11.66 -3.46 3.42
CA ASP A 177 10.62 -4.23 4.12
C ASP A 177 9.47 -3.30 4.53
N VAL A 178 8.23 -3.75 4.28
CA VAL A 178 7.01 -3.02 4.66
C VAL A 178 6.44 -3.65 5.93
N ILE A 179 6.29 -2.81 6.96
CA ILE A 179 5.84 -3.22 8.29
C ILE A 179 4.56 -2.46 8.68
N GLY A 180 3.72 -3.10 9.50
CA GLY A 180 2.59 -2.41 10.12
C GLY A 180 3.06 -1.38 11.16
N VAL A 181 2.16 -0.49 11.59
CA VAL A 181 2.43 0.57 12.58
C VAL A 181 2.92 0.05 13.94
N ALA A 182 2.64 -1.22 14.25
CA ALA A 182 3.10 -1.89 15.46
C ALA A 182 4.50 -2.51 15.32
N GLY A 183 5.09 -2.55 14.13
CA GLY A 183 6.39 -3.16 13.81
C GLY A 183 6.30 -4.61 13.32
N ASN A 184 5.11 -5.09 12.96
CA ASN A 184 4.88 -6.41 12.40
C ASN A 184 5.32 -6.48 10.92
N ALA A 185 6.19 -7.43 10.57
CA ALA A 185 6.67 -7.68 9.20
C ALA A 185 5.66 -8.39 8.29
N VAL A 186 4.52 -8.80 8.84
CA VAL A 186 3.40 -9.39 8.11
C VAL A 186 2.21 -8.47 8.34
N LEU A 187 1.68 -7.90 7.26
CA LEU A 187 0.45 -7.12 7.27
C LEU A 187 -0.75 -8.07 7.36
N SER A 188 -1.83 -7.60 7.99
CA SER A 188 -3.01 -8.40 8.27
C SER A 188 -4.25 -7.59 7.89
N PHE A 189 -4.96 -8.06 6.89
CA PHE A 189 -6.21 -7.49 6.40
C PHE A 189 -7.37 -8.28 7.00
N THR A 190 -7.98 -7.73 8.04
CA THR A 190 -9.17 -8.28 8.69
C THR A 190 -10.42 -7.97 7.87
N GLY A 191 -11.41 -8.86 7.87
CA GLY A 191 -12.60 -8.72 7.04
C GLY A 191 -12.29 -8.94 5.55
N VAL A 192 -11.31 -9.81 5.26
CA VAL A 192 -10.97 -10.22 3.90
C VAL A 192 -10.86 -11.74 3.87
N ALA A 193 -11.70 -12.38 3.06
CA ALA A 193 -11.68 -13.84 2.89
C ALA A 193 -10.37 -14.31 2.23
N PRO A 194 -9.90 -15.53 2.50
CA PRO A 194 -8.79 -16.11 1.75
C PRO A 194 -9.11 -16.24 0.26
N GLY A 195 -8.15 -15.89 -0.57
CA GLY A 195 -8.28 -16.02 -2.01
C GLY A 195 -7.13 -15.38 -2.77
N SER A 196 -7.32 -15.26 -4.09
CA SER A 196 -6.42 -14.58 -5.00
C SER A 196 -6.76 -13.09 -5.08
N TYR A 197 -5.75 -12.23 -4.95
CA TYR A 197 -5.89 -10.78 -5.07
C TYR A 197 -4.77 -10.19 -5.91
N TYR A 198 -5.07 -9.20 -6.73
CA TYR A 198 -4.00 -8.31 -7.17
C TYR A 198 -3.50 -7.53 -5.96
N VAL A 199 -2.19 -7.43 -5.80
CA VAL A 199 -1.58 -6.66 -4.72
C VAL A 199 -0.93 -5.44 -5.33
N ALA A 200 -1.30 -4.26 -4.85
CA ALA A 200 -0.69 -3.00 -5.25
C ALA A 200 -0.03 -2.31 -4.07
N VAL A 201 1.02 -1.53 -4.35
CA VAL A 201 1.66 -0.62 -3.40
C VAL A 201 1.69 0.77 -4.01
N ASP A 202 1.21 1.74 -3.22
CA ASP A 202 1.12 3.14 -3.61
C ASP A 202 1.81 4.03 -2.56
N HIS A 203 2.31 5.16 -3.02
CA HIS A 203 3.04 6.14 -2.24
C HIS A 203 2.76 7.56 -2.75
N ARG A 204 2.58 8.51 -1.82
CA ARG A 204 2.14 9.90 -2.04
C ARG A 204 2.89 10.71 -3.10
N ASN A 205 4.12 10.35 -3.45
CA ASN A 205 4.95 11.06 -4.43
C ASN A 205 5.65 10.15 -5.45
N HIS A 206 5.24 8.87 -5.49
CA HIS A 206 5.71 7.89 -6.47
C HIS A 206 4.54 7.32 -7.27
N LEU A 207 4.83 6.78 -8.45
CA LEU A 207 3.85 6.00 -9.20
C LEU A 207 3.73 4.60 -8.59
N ALA A 208 2.50 4.19 -8.31
CA ALA A 208 2.16 2.88 -7.76
C ALA A 208 2.58 1.72 -8.69
N ALA A 209 2.73 0.54 -8.09
CA ALA A 209 2.96 -0.72 -8.80
C ALA A 209 1.99 -1.79 -8.32
N MET A 210 1.68 -2.76 -9.19
CA MET A 210 0.76 -3.86 -8.91
C MET A 210 1.30 -5.16 -9.49
N THR A 211 1.04 -6.28 -8.82
CA THR A 211 1.41 -7.62 -9.32
C THR A 211 0.82 -7.88 -10.71
N ALA A 212 1.57 -8.53 -11.61
CA ALA A 212 1.07 -8.84 -12.96
C ALA A 212 -0.13 -9.81 -12.98
N ALA A 213 -0.27 -10.62 -11.93
CA ALA A 213 -1.37 -11.56 -11.75
C ALA A 213 -1.82 -11.55 -10.27
N PRO A 214 -3.03 -12.07 -9.98
CA PRO A 214 -3.47 -12.27 -8.61
C PRO A 214 -2.55 -13.22 -7.83
N VAL A 215 -2.35 -12.92 -6.55
CA VAL A 215 -1.55 -13.70 -5.60
C VAL A 215 -2.50 -14.34 -4.59
N GLU A 216 -2.35 -15.66 -4.41
CA GLU A 216 -3.09 -16.42 -3.39
C GLU A 216 -2.61 -16.09 -1.97
N LEU A 217 -3.48 -15.51 -1.14
CA LEU A 217 -3.16 -15.04 0.21
C LEU A 217 -3.54 -16.04 1.32
N SER A 218 -3.20 -17.32 1.13
CA SER A 218 -3.52 -18.40 2.09
C SER A 218 -2.42 -18.71 3.11
N ALA A 219 -1.20 -18.19 2.92
CA ALA A 219 -0.05 -18.51 3.77
C ALA A 219 0.93 -17.34 3.97
N ALA A 220 0.43 -16.09 4.02
CA ALA A 220 1.26 -14.90 4.17
C ALA A 220 2.41 -14.81 3.16
N PRO A 221 2.13 -14.86 1.83
CA PRO A 221 3.18 -14.82 0.83
C PRO A 221 3.98 -13.51 0.91
N LEU A 222 5.23 -13.56 0.46
CA LEU A 222 6.01 -12.36 0.16
C LEU A 222 5.67 -11.88 -1.24
N VAL A 223 5.21 -10.64 -1.35
CA VAL A 223 5.15 -9.89 -2.61
C VAL A 223 6.30 -8.90 -2.63
N ASP A 224 7.31 -9.19 -3.45
CA ASP A 224 8.54 -8.41 -3.55
C ASP A 224 8.51 -7.53 -4.80
N PHE A 225 8.20 -6.24 -4.64
CA PHE A 225 8.18 -5.25 -5.72
C PHE A 225 9.59 -4.87 -6.19
N THR A 226 10.65 -5.40 -5.58
CA THR A 226 12.05 -5.09 -5.91
C THR A 226 12.67 -6.13 -6.84
N ASP A 227 12.03 -7.29 -7.02
CA ASP A 227 12.54 -8.39 -7.81
C ASP A 227 12.44 -8.11 -9.31
N ILE A 228 13.60 -7.97 -9.96
CA ILE A 228 13.70 -7.74 -11.41
C ILE A 228 13.44 -8.99 -12.25
N ALA A 229 13.26 -10.15 -11.62
CA ALA A 229 12.98 -11.41 -12.31
C ALA A 229 11.48 -11.70 -12.46
N VAL A 230 10.62 -10.90 -11.82
CA VAL A 230 9.16 -11.02 -11.93
C VAL A 230 8.58 -9.87 -12.76
N ASP A 231 7.41 -10.13 -13.32
CA ASP A 231 6.67 -9.18 -14.12
C ASP A 231 5.65 -8.42 -13.27
N PHE A 232 5.33 -7.18 -13.64
CA PHE A 232 4.36 -6.33 -12.97
C PHE A 232 3.24 -5.92 -13.93
N TYR A 233 2.10 -5.51 -13.36
CA TYR A 233 0.98 -5.11 -14.18
C TYR A 233 1.35 -3.88 -15.02
N HIS A 234 1.08 -3.96 -16.32
CA HIS A 234 1.27 -2.86 -17.25
C HIS A 234 0.01 -2.57 -18.07
N SER A 235 -0.34 -1.29 -18.20
CA SER A 235 -1.52 -0.87 -18.97
C SER A 235 -1.34 -1.08 -20.48
N SER A 236 -0.09 -1.18 -20.96
CA SER A 236 0.24 -1.46 -22.35
C SER A 236 1.63 -2.09 -22.49
N SER A 237 1.87 -2.81 -23.58
CA SER A 237 3.16 -3.45 -23.88
C SER A 237 4.34 -2.47 -24.08
N ASN A 238 4.08 -1.16 -24.15
CA ASN A 238 5.15 -0.16 -24.22
C ASN A 238 5.77 0.12 -22.84
N TYR A 239 5.07 -0.26 -21.77
CA TYR A 239 5.54 -0.11 -20.40
C TYR A 239 6.12 -1.40 -19.83
N ASP A 240 6.07 -2.53 -20.57
CA ASP A 240 6.69 -3.81 -20.20
C ASP A 240 8.16 -3.62 -19.79
N GLY A 241 8.44 -3.84 -18.51
CA GLY A 241 9.76 -3.68 -17.88
C GLY A 241 10.12 -2.23 -17.50
N ALA A 242 9.16 -1.31 -17.57
CA ALA A 242 9.27 0.10 -17.25
C ALA A 242 8.16 0.59 -16.29
N GLU A 243 7.39 -0.32 -15.70
CA GLU A 243 6.36 -0.05 -14.69
C GLU A 243 6.97 0.57 -13.42
N GLN A 244 8.24 0.24 -13.16
CA GLN A 244 9.03 0.69 -12.03
C GLN A 244 10.43 1.13 -12.50
N ALA A 245 11.12 1.94 -11.71
CA ALA A 245 12.49 2.35 -11.97
C ALA A 245 13.47 1.22 -11.63
N THR A 246 14.46 0.95 -12.48
CA THR A 246 15.57 0.07 -12.12
C THR A 246 16.69 0.87 -11.45
N VAL A 247 16.93 0.61 -10.16
CA VAL A 247 17.96 1.27 -9.36
C VAL A 247 18.88 0.21 -8.76
N ASN A 248 20.19 0.28 -9.08
CA ASN A 248 21.21 -0.65 -8.56
C ASN A 248 20.87 -2.16 -8.70
N GLY A 249 20.12 -2.52 -9.74
CA GLY A 249 19.73 -3.91 -10.02
C GLY A 249 18.50 -4.41 -9.28
N ALA A 250 17.75 -3.53 -8.62
CA ALA A 250 16.44 -3.77 -8.05
C ALA A 250 15.41 -2.83 -8.68
N TYR A 251 14.14 -3.20 -8.63
CA TYR A 251 13.07 -2.26 -8.92
C TYR A 251 12.76 -1.35 -7.72
N ALA A 252 12.33 -0.13 -8.02
CA ALA A 252 11.81 0.85 -7.08
C ALA A 252 10.64 1.61 -7.74
N LEU A 253 9.65 2.05 -6.97
CA LEU A 253 8.57 2.90 -7.49
C LEU A 253 9.18 4.15 -8.13
N TRP A 254 8.62 4.62 -9.24
CA TRP A 254 9.08 5.83 -9.91
C TRP A 254 8.75 7.05 -9.06
N ALA A 255 9.74 7.87 -8.71
CA ALA A 255 9.46 9.15 -8.08
C ALA A 255 8.88 10.14 -9.10
N GLY A 256 8.26 11.21 -8.62
CA GLY A 256 8.07 12.42 -9.44
C GLY A 256 6.63 12.91 -9.58
N ASP A 257 5.65 12.19 -9.05
CA ASP A 257 4.25 12.64 -9.02
C ASP A 257 4.07 13.62 -7.85
N ALA A 258 4.39 14.88 -8.09
CA ALA A 258 4.31 15.93 -7.08
C ALA A 258 2.86 16.35 -6.80
N SER A 259 1.93 15.97 -7.68
CA SER A 259 0.53 16.40 -7.64
C SER A 259 -0.44 15.33 -7.13
N GLY A 260 0.02 14.08 -7.01
CA GLY A 260 -0.80 12.93 -6.66
C GLY A 260 -1.85 12.62 -7.72
N ASN A 261 -1.54 12.86 -9.00
CA ASN A 261 -2.46 12.66 -10.11
C ASN A 261 -2.12 11.42 -10.97
N GLU A 262 -1.20 10.59 -10.48
CA GLU A 262 -0.72 9.35 -11.11
C GLU A 262 0.06 9.59 -12.42
N LEU A 263 0.56 10.80 -12.63
CA LEU A 263 1.36 11.20 -13.78
C LEU A 263 2.67 11.84 -13.33
N VAL A 264 3.73 11.61 -14.10
CA VAL A 264 4.97 12.39 -14.00
C VAL A 264 5.17 13.15 -15.30
N VAL A 265 5.11 14.47 -15.20
CA VAL A 265 5.10 15.42 -16.32
C VAL A 265 6.08 16.55 -16.05
N PHE A 266 7.16 16.61 -16.83
CA PHE A 266 8.15 17.68 -16.70
C PHE A 266 7.73 18.98 -17.40
N SER A 267 7.10 18.89 -18.57
CA SER A 267 6.67 20.07 -19.32
C SER A 267 5.34 19.85 -20.03
N GLY A 268 4.53 20.90 -20.13
CA GLY A 268 3.19 20.85 -20.68
C GLY A 268 2.13 21.23 -19.65
N SER A 269 0.87 20.91 -19.94
CA SER A 269 -0.24 21.17 -19.03
C SER A 269 -0.23 20.18 -17.87
N GLY A 270 -0.42 20.67 -16.63
CA GLY A 270 -0.46 19.82 -15.44
C GLY A 270 0.89 19.20 -15.09
N ASN A 271 1.98 19.94 -15.30
CA ASN A 271 3.32 19.46 -15.00
C ASN A 271 3.63 19.53 -13.49
N ASP A 272 4.44 18.60 -12.99
CA ASP A 272 4.83 18.49 -11.58
C ASP A 272 5.78 19.61 -11.14
N VAL A 273 6.50 20.21 -12.10
CA VAL A 273 7.36 21.37 -11.85
C VAL A 273 6.56 22.57 -11.33
N ASP A 274 5.36 22.80 -11.88
CA ASP A 274 4.43 23.82 -11.40
C ASP A 274 3.89 23.48 -10.00
N SER A 275 3.66 22.20 -9.69
CA SER A 275 3.26 21.76 -8.33
C SER A 275 4.34 22.09 -7.29
N VAL A 276 5.60 21.75 -7.58
CA VAL A 276 6.76 22.10 -6.73
C VAL A 276 6.88 23.62 -6.58
N PHE A 277 6.76 24.38 -7.67
CA PHE A 277 6.81 25.84 -7.64
C PHE A 277 5.70 26.43 -6.76
N ASN A 278 4.47 25.97 -6.95
CA ASN A 278 3.30 26.51 -6.26
C ASN A 278 3.37 26.25 -4.75
N ASP A 279 3.87 25.08 -4.33
CA ASP A 279 4.03 24.76 -2.91
C ASP A 279 5.04 25.71 -2.24
N ILE A 280 6.19 25.95 -2.88
CA ILE A 280 7.19 26.92 -2.40
C ILE A 280 6.67 28.36 -2.46
N ASP A 281 5.97 28.75 -3.53
CA ASP A 281 5.42 30.09 -3.66
C ASP A 281 4.37 30.33 -2.56
N GLN A 282 3.53 29.35 -2.24
CA GLN A 282 2.47 29.49 -1.23
C GLN A 282 2.93 29.16 0.21
N ALA A 283 4.16 28.67 0.39
CA ALA A 283 4.71 28.33 1.69
C ALA A 283 4.55 29.49 2.70
N PRO A 284 3.98 29.24 3.90
CA PRO A 284 3.73 30.30 4.90
C PRO A 284 4.97 31.11 5.30
N GLY A 285 6.15 30.48 5.27
CA GLY A 285 7.44 31.11 5.57
C GLY A 285 8.04 31.93 4.42
N ASN A 286 7.58 31.73 3.17
CA ASN A 286 8.15 32.37 1.99
C ASN A 286 7.55 33.77 1.72
N LEU A 287 7.70 34.68 2.69
CA LEU A 287 7.08 36.01 2.66
C LEU A 287 7.51 36.87 1.47
N LEU A 288 8.69 36.61 0.91
CA LEU A 288 9.26 37.34 -0.22
C LEU A 288 9.09 36.62 -1.57
N LYS A 289 8.42 35.45 -1.59
CA LYS A 289 8.22 34.63 -2.80
C LYS A 289 9.53 34.32 -3.52
N LEU A 290 10.57 33.96 -2.74
CA LEU A 290 11.88 33.62 -3.28
C LEU A 290 11.84 32.21 -3.87
N PRO A 291 12.25 32.01 -5.14
CA PRO A 291 12.33 30.67 -5.74
C PRO A 291 13.37 29.75 -5.09
N SER A 292 14.31 30.32 -4.33
CA SER A 292 15.34 29.59 -3.57
C SER A 292 14.95 29.35 -2.12
N PHE A 293 13.68 29.60 -1.75
CA PHE A 293 13.17 29.23 -0.43
C PHE A 293 13.07 27.70 -0.36
N ILE A 294 13.48 27.14 0.78
CA ILE A 294 13.38 25.71 1.07
C ILE A 294 12.17 25.53 1.98
N LEU A 295 11.23 24.69 1.56
CA LEU A 295 10.08 24.32 2.37
C LEU A 295 10.40 23.01 3.11
N ASP A 296 10.75 23.13 4.39
CA ASP A 296 11.02 21.96 5.23
C ASP A 296 9.73 21.30 5.71
N GLY A 297 9.70 19.96 5.70
CA GLY A 297 8.64 19.16 6.30
C GLY A 297 8.18 17.97 5.47
N TYR A 298 7.06 17.38 5.89
CA TYR A 298 6.41 16.26 5.21
C TYR A 298 5.52 16.77 4.08
N ALA A 299 6.08 16.92 2.88
CA ALA A 299 5.37 17.46 1.72
C ALA A 299 5.21 16.40 0.61
N ALA A 300 4.15 16.49 -0.20
CA ALA A 300 3.97 15.65 -1.38
C ALA A 300 4.94 16.03 -2.52
N THR A 301 5.45 17.26 -2.49
CA THR A 301 6.37 17.82 -3.50
C THR A 301 7.85 17.59 -3.17
N ASP A 302 8.17 16.96 -2.03
CA ASP A 302 9.51 16.51 -1.65
C ASP A 302 9.79 15.16 -2.33
N LEU A 303 10.22 15.19 -3.59
CA LEU A 303 10.26 14.03 -4.49
C LEU A 303 11.46 13.12 -4.23
N ASP A 304 12.48 13.64 -3.55
CA ASP A 304 13.64 12.86 -3.14
C ASP A 304 13.58 12.43 -1.67
N LEU A 305 12.52 12.78 -0.94
CA LEU A 305 12.28 12.42 0.46
C LEU A 305 13.38 12.92 1.41
N SER A 306 13.97 14.08 1.11
CA SER A 306 15.00 14.73 1.93
C SER A 306 14.45 15.48 3.15
N GLY A 307 13.14 15.71 3.19
CA GLY A 307 12.47 16.58 4.16
C GLY A 307 12.52 18.06 3.81
N GLY A 308 12.99 18.42 2.61
CA GLY A 308 13.05 19.81 2.13
C GLY A 308 12.70 19.92 0.66
N VAL A 309 11.62 20.63 0.34
CA VAL A 309 11.22 20.92 -1.03
C VAL A 309 12.04 22.10 -1.56
N ILE A 310 12.68 21.92 -2.72
CA ILE A 310 13.58 22.90 -3.34
C ILE A 310 13.20 23.07 -4.83
N PHE A 311 12.80 24.28 -5.21
CA PHE A 311 12.52 24.63 -6.61
C PHE A 311 13.77 25.11 -7.35
N ASN A 312 14.59 25.95 -6.70
CA ASN A 312 15.81 26.49 -7.27
C ASN A 312 16.99 26.38 -6.31
N GLY A 313 18.02 25.66 -6.72
CA GLY A 313 19.21 25.40 -5.91
C GLY A 313 19.87 24.09 -6.29
N GLN A 314 20.91 23.71 -5.54
CA GLN A 314 21.43 22.35 -5.57
C GLN A 314 20.41 21.41 -4.91
N GLY A 315 20.23 20.20 -5.46
CA GLY A 315 19.28 19.23 -4.89
C GLY A 315 17.81 19.57 -5.11
N ASN A 316 17.47 20.30 -6.17
CA ASN A 316 16.08 20.69 -6.43
C ASN A 316 15.22 19.51 -6.95
N ASP A 317 13.95 19.49 -6.53
CA ASP A 317 12.94 18.50 -6.95
C ASP A 317 12.59 18.62 -8.43
N VAL A 318 12.77 19.81 -9.03
CA VAL A 318 12.57 20.03 -10.48
C VAL A 318 13.48 19.10 -11.31
N ASN A 319 14.72 18.90 -10.86
CA ASN A 319 15.66 17.99 -11.49
C ASN A 319 15.25 16.53 -11.32
N VAL A 320 14.56 16.17 -10.22
CA VAL A 320 14.01 14.82 -10.05
C VAL A 320 13.01 14.54 -11.15
N VAL A 321 11.99 15.41 -11.33
CA VAL A 321 10.98 15.28 -12.41
C VAL A 321 11.66 15.22 -13.80
N PHE A 322 12.62 16.13 -14.05
CA PHE A 322 13.36 16.14 -15.32
C PHE A 322 14.06 14.82 -15.59
N ASN A 323 14.79 14.29 -14.59
CA ASN A 323 15.56 13.07 -14.73
C ASN A 323 14.66 11.86 -14.96
N MET A 324 13.51 11.77 -14.28
CA MET A 324 12.55 10.68 -14.50
C MET A 324 12.02 10.69 -15.92
N VAL A 325 11.49 11.82 -16.38
CA VAL A 325 10.98 11.95 -17.75
C VAL A 325 12.07 11.68 -18.79
N ASN A 326 13.28 12.22 -18.60
CA ASN A 326 14.36 12.09 -19.56
C ASN A 326 14.97 10.69 -19.63
N SER A 327 15.00 9.96 -18.51
CA SER A 327 15.59 8.62 -18.42
C SER A 327 14.60 7.48 -18.61
N HIS A 328 13.29 7.76 -18.64
CA HIS A 328 12.26 6.74 -18.76
C HIS A 328 12.45 5.88 -20.03
N PRO A 329 12.47 4.53 -19.94
CA PRO A 329 12.76 3.65 -21.07
C PRO A 329 11.84 3.85 -22.28
N ALA A 330 10.56 4.15 -22.05
CA ALA A 330 9.60 4.44 -23.11
C ALA A 330 9.80 5.82 -23.79
N ASN A 331 10.58 6.72 -23.20
CA ASN A 331 10.93 8.03 -23.77
C ASN A 331 12.21 7.98 -24.62
N GLY A 332 12.28 7.06 -25.60
CA GLY A 332 13.49 6.83 -26.39
C GLY A 332 13.99 8.02 -27.25
N LEU A 333 13.20 9.10 -27.34
CA LEU A 333 13.55 10.33 -28.05
C LEU A 333 13.94 11.49 -27.12
N GLY A 334 13.87 11.31 -25.80
CA GLY A 334 14.17 12.37 -24.82
C GLY A 334 13.23 13.57 -24.92
N VAL A 335 11.94 13.33 -25.18
CA VAL A 335 10.95 14.40 -25.30
C VAL A 335 10.58 14.89 -23.91
N GLN A 336 10.79 16.18 -23.65
CA GLN A 336 10.48 16.79 -22.35
C GLN A 336 8.98 16.84 -22.02
N ALA A 337 8.12 16.74 -23.03
CA ALA A 337 6.67 16.67 -22.89
C ALA A 337 6.16 15.21 -22.83
N PHE A 338 7.06 14.23 -22.70
CA PHE A 338 6.66 12.85 -22.43
C PHE A 338 6.00 12.77 -21.05
N VAL A 339 4.94 11.98 -20.97
CA VAL A 339 4.16 11.76 -19.76
C VAL A 339 4.39 10.32 -19.34
N ILE A 340 4.91 10.12 -18.12
CA ILE A 340 4.93 8.81 -17.48
C ILE A 340 3.59 8.67 -16.78
N THR A 341 2.92 7.54 -16.96
CA THR A 341 1.65 7.22 -16.30
C THR A 341 1.89 6.12 -15.29
N SER A 342 1.17 6.15 -14.16
CA SER A 342 0.99 4.95 -13.33
C SER A 342 0.50 3.79 -14.19
N GLN A 343 0.93 2.59 -13.86
CA GLN A 343 0.50 1.39 -14.57
C GLN A 343 -0.65 0.69 -13.89
N VAL A 344 -0.96 1.03 -12.64
CA VAL A 344 -2.10 0.48 -11.89
C VAL A 344 -3.43 1.01 -12.49
N PRO A 345 -4.45 0.15 -12.69
CA PRO A 345 -5.70 0.52 -13.38
C PRO A 345 -6.76 1.18 -12.51
#